data_AF-A0AAU5Y9E5-F1
#
_entry.id   AF-A0AAU5Y9E5-F1
#
_cell.length_a   1.000
_cell.length_b   1.000
_cell.length_c   1.000
_cell.angle_alpha   90.00
_cell.angle_beta   90.00
_cell.angle_gamma   90.00
#
_symmetry.space_group_name_H-M   'P 1'
#
loop_
_entity.id
_entity.type
_entity.pdbx_description
1 polymer ?
#
loop_
_entity_poly.entity_id
_entity_poly.type
_entity_poly.pdbx_seq_one_letter_code
_entity_poly.pdbx_strand_id
1 'polypeptide(L)'
;MHVDGVGHPLDIAPDGWRDRMAVLAYGSNANPSKITWLRGRLGLEGPVVVAHARCAGLAAVWAAGFRVVDDQRPATLTALDGVEEHAIWFVTPDQLAVLDRCEGRGTRYHLARLTEPDVTLEDGTRLTEVHTYVGAAPIRYPLLVDGEPVRTADVPQAAAAKLDGVAADGHGVPCEVVTPAFPD
;
A
#
# COMPACT_ATOMS: atom_id res chain seq x y z
N MET A 1 9.52 11.98 -6.64
CA MET A 1 10.22 11.27 -5.54
C MET A 1 10.36 12.14 -4.30
N HIS A 2 10.35 11.56 -3.10
CA HIS A 2 10.52 12.33 -1.86
C HIS A 2 11.86 12.06 -1.19
N VAL A 3 12.61 13.12 -0.90
CA VAL A 3 13.82 13.09 -0.06
C VAL A 3 13.57 14.03 1.12
N ASP A 4 13.57 13.49 2.33
CA ASP A 4 13.37 14.25 3.58
C ASP A 4 12.13 15.18 3.59
N GLY A 5 11.03 14.71 2.98
CA GLY A 5 9.77 15.45 2.91
C GLY A 5 9.67 16.44 1.75
N VAL A 6 10.73 16.60 0.95
CA VAL A 6 10.73 17.45 -0.25
C VAL A 6 10.44 16.61 -1.49
N GLY A 7 9.51 17.09 -2.33
CA GLY A 7 9.21 16.48 -3.61
C GLY A 7 10.23 16.88 -4.68
N HIS A 8 10.68 15.89 -5.43
CA HIS A 8 11.65 16.00 -6.52
C HIS A 8 11.05 15.35 -7.78
N PRO A 9 11.34 15.88 -8.98
CA PRO A 9 11.04 15.20 -10.24
C PRO A 9 11.57 13.75 -10.29
N LEU A 10 10.94 12.87 -11.06
CA LEU A 10 11.41 11.48 -11.24
C LEU A 10 12.67 11.36 -12.09
N ASP A 11 12.96 12.33 -12.96
CA ASP A 11 14.14 12.34 -13.84
C ASP A 11 15.46 12.54 -13.09
N ILE A 12 15.41 12.98 -11.81
CA ILE A 12 16.57 13.07 -10.92
C ILE A 12 16.69 11.88 -9.96
N ALA A 13 15.89 10.83 -10.16
CA ALA A 13 15.98 9.61 -9.36
C ALA A 13 17.31 8.85 -9.63
N PRO A 14 17.87 8.16 -8.63
CA PRO A 14 19.17 7.50 -8.75
C PRO A 14 19.15 6.41 -9.82
N ASP A 15 20.26 6.24 -10.52
CA ASP A 15 20.42 5.21 -11.56
C ASP A 15 19.92 3.83 -11.11
N GLY A 16 19.27 3.11 -12.03
CA GLY A 16 18.72 1.78 -11.79
C GLY A 16 17.49 1.74 -10.88
N TRP A 17 16.90 2.88 -10.49
CA TRP A 17 15.68 2.87 -9.66
C TRP A 17 14.50 2.13 -10.31
N ARG A 18 14.41 2.14 -11.64
CA ARG A 18 13.35 1.44 -12.39
C ARG A 18 13.50 -0.08 -12.40
N ASP A 19 14.70 -0.59 -12.12
CA ASP A 19 14.98 -2.02 -12.01
C ASP A 19 14.62 -2.58 -10.62
N ARG A 20 14.23 -1.70 -9.69
CA ARG A 20 13.77 -2.06 -8.35
C ARG A 20 12.34 -2.56 -8.38
N MET A 21 11.95 -3.30 -7.34
CA MET A 21 10.58 -3.79 -7.20
C MET A 21 9.61 -2.63 -6.99
N ALA A 22 8.58 -2.53 -7.84
CA ALA A 22 7.49 -1.58 -7.67
C ALA A 22 6.47 -2.12 -6.65
N VAL A 23 6.19 -1.34 -5.60
CA VAL A 23 5.23 -1.67 -4.54
C VAL A 23 4.21 -0.53 -4.39
N LEU A 24 2.95 -0.81 -4.67
CA LEU A 24 1.84 0.11 -4.53
C LEU A 24 1.53 0.37 -3.05
N ALA A 25 1.43 1.65 -2.72
CA ALA A 25 1.13 2.18 -1.41
C ALA A 25 -0.15 3.03 -1.48
N TYR A 26 -1.18 2.57 -0.78
CA TYR A 26 -2.54 3.13 -0.79
C TYR A 26 -2.98 3.66 0.59
N GLY A 27 -2.07 3.67 1.57
CA GLY A 27 -2.33 4.09 2.95
C GLY A 27 -1.22 4.97 3.51
N SER A 28 -0.81 4.76 4.76
CA SER A 28 0.20 5.61 5.41
C SER A 28 1.55 5.67 4.68
N ASN A 29 1.88 4.66 3.87
CA ASN A 29 3.09 4.62 3.03
C ASN A 29 3.05 5.62 1.85
N ALA A 30 1.89 6.20 1.51
CA ALA A 30 1.81 7.29 0.55
C ALA A 30 2.26 8.64 1.14
N ASN A 31 2.28 8.78 2.47
CA ASN A 31 2.72 10.02 3.13
C ASN A 31 4.25 10.11 3.15
N PRO A 32 4.87 11.19 2.64
CA PRO A 32 6.33 11.35 2.63
C PRO A 32 6.99 11.23 4.00
N SER A 33 6.32 11.67 5.08
CA SER A 33 6.82 11.57 6.45
C SER A 33 7.02 10.12 6.93
N LYS A 34 6.38 9.15 6.27
CA LYS A 34 6.58 7.73 6.56
C LYS A 34 8.02 7.29 6.32
N ILE A 35 8.71 7.86 5.32
CA ILE A 35 10.13 7.57 5.05
C ILE A 35 10.97 7.88 6.29
N THR A 36 10.83 9.10 6.82
CA THR A 36 11.54 9.53 8.04
C THR A 36 11.21 8.65 9.23
N TRP A 37 9.95 8.25 9.39
CA TRP A 37 9.55 7.33 10.46
C TRP A 37 10.20 5.95 10.30
N LEU A 38 10.20 5.37 9.09
CA LEU A 38 10.81 4.07 8.81
C LEU A 38 12.32 4.09 9.07
N ARG A 39 13.01 5.18 8.70
CA ARG A 39 14.43 5.39 9.03
C ARG A 39 14.65 5.37 10.54
N GLY A 40 13.91 6.20 11.28
CA GLY A 40 14.10 6.35 12.72
C GLY A 40 13.63 5.16 13.57
N ARG A 41 12.72 4.32 13.06
CA ARG A 41 12.09 3.24 13.86
C ARG A 41 12.46 1.83 13.41
N LEU A 42 12.69 1.63 12.13
CA LEU A 42 12.92 0.30 11.56
C LEU A 42 14.26 0.18 10.82
N GLY A 43 15.05 1.25 10.74
CA GLY A 43 16.37 1.24 10.11
C GLY A 43 16.31 1.22 8.59
N LEU A 44 15.35 1.91 7.98
CA LEU A 44 15.33 2.08 6.52
C LEU A 44 16.60 2.82 6.08
N GLU A 45 17.31 2.28 5.08
CA GLU A 45 18.54 2.84 4.57
C GLU A 45 18.48 3.16 3.07
N GLY A 46 19.45 3.95 2.62
CA GLY A 46 19.63 4.30 1.22
C GLY A 46 18.59 5.29 0.66
N PRO A 47 18.72 5.60 -0.64
CA PRO A 47 17.78 6.47 -1.34
C PRO A 47 16.45 5.74 -1.60
N VAL A 48 15.37 6.39 -1.20
CA VAL A 48 13.99 5.91 -1.38
C VAL A 48 13.37 6.65 -2.56
N VAL A 49 12.81 5.89 -3.50
CA VAL A 49 12.12 6.45 -4.66
C VAL A 49 10.64 6.10 -4.55
N VAL A 50 9.82 7.15 -4.48
CA VAL A 50 8.36 7.04 -4.48
C VAL A 50 7.81 7.89 -5.62
N ALA A 51 7.06 7.27 -6.53
CA ALA A 51 6.40 7.93 -7.64
C ALA A 51 4.91 8.08 -7.35
N HIS A 52 4.31 9.15 -7.85
CA HIS A 52 2.87 9.24 -7.96
C HIS A 52 2.38 8.37 -9.12
N ALA A 53 1.24 7.71 -8.95
CA ALA A 53 0.66 6.86 -9.96
C ALA A 53 -0.87 6.89 -9.97
N ARG A 54 -1.42 6.89 -11.18
CA ARG A 54 -2.82 6.67 -11.45
C ARG A 54 -3.09 5.17 -11.51
N CYS A 55 -4.07 4.69 -10.74
CA CYS A 55 -4.43 3.29 -10.64
C CYS A 55 -5.92 3.11 -10.97
N ALA A 56 -6.25 2.22 -11.91
CA ALA A 56 -7.64 1.88 -12.22
C ALA A 56 -8.04 0.53 -11.63
N GLY A 57 -9.33 0.38 -11.29
CA GLY A 57 -9.89 -0.86 -10.77
C GLY A 57 -9.46 -1.23 -9.34
N LEU A 58 -8.83 -0.29 -8.63
CA LEU A 58 -8.32 -0.47 -7.27
C LEU A 58 -8.70 0.73 -6.42
N ALA A 59 -9.06 0.48 -5.16
CA ALA A 59 -9.39 1.54 -4.21
C ALA A 59 -8.81 1.29 -2.82
N ALA A 60 -8.34 2.36 -2.19
CA ALA A 60 -8.00 2.38 -0.77
C ALA A 60 -9.28 2.45 0.07
N VAL A 61 -9.54 1.42 0.87
CA VAL A 61 -10.75 1.29 1.71
C VAL A 61 -10.38 1.07 3.18
N TRP A 62 -11.31 1.36 4.09
CA TRP A 62 -11.10 1.07 5.51
C TRP A 62 -11.17 -0.43 5.78
N ALA A 63 -10.27 -0.94 6.62
CA ALA A 63 -10.35 -2.32 7.10
C ALA A 63 -11.43 -2.50 8.18
N ALA A 64 -11.97 -3.71 8.25
CA ALA A 64 -12.99 -4.09 9.23
C ALA A 64 -12.47 -4.15 10.68
N GLY A 65 -11.17 -4.37 10.88
CA GLY A 65 -10.56 -4.38 12.21
C GLY A 65 -9.96 -3.03 12.62
N PHE A 66 -9.65 -2.92 13.91
CA PHE A 66 -9.00 -1.75 14.50
C PHE A 66 -7.50 -1.98 14.70
N ARG A 67 -6.75 -0.89 14.85
CA ARG A 67 -5.37 -0.91 15.32
C ARG A 67 -5.38 -0.89 16.85
N VAL A 68 -4.59 -1.79 17.45
CA VAL A 68 -4.48 -1.91 18.92
C VAL A 68 -3.94 -0.64 19.59
N VAL A 69 -3.20 0.18 18.85
CA VAL A 69 -2.45 1.32 19.42
C VAL A 69 -3.30 2.58 19.60
N ASP A 70 -4.34 2.77 18.80
CA ASP A 70 -5.10 4.03 18.75
C ASP A 70 -6.57 3.86 18.32
N ASP A 71 -7.08 2.62 18.29
CA ASP A 71 -8.45 2.27 17.92
C ASP A 71 -8.89 2.83 16.56
N GLN A 72 -7.94 3.16 15.68
CA GLN A 72 -8.22 3.60 14.32
C GLN A 72 -8.30 2.40 13.37
N ARG A 73 -9.14 2.51 12.34
CA ARG A 73 -9.14 1.55 11.23
C ARG A 73 -7.95 1.79 10.32
N PRO A 74 -7.10 0.80 10.03
CA PRO A 74 -6.10 0.95 8.99
C PRO A 74 -6.74 0.91 7.60
N ALA A 75 -6.03 1.45 6.61
CA ALA A 75 -6.39 1.26 5.21
C ALA A 75 -6.06 -0.17 4.75
N THR A 76 -6.85 -0.69 3.82
CA THR A 76 -6.59 -1.90 3.04
C THR A 76 -6.93 -1.61 1.57
N LEU A 77 -6.63 -2.54 0.67
CA LEU A 77 -6.89 -2.40 -0.75
C LEU A 77 -7.95 -3.39 -1.19
N THR A 78 -8.83 -2.97 -2.08
CA THR A 78 -9.79 -3.85 -2.75
C THR A 78 -9.93 -3.50 -4.22
N ALA A 79 -10.44 -4.43 -5.02
CA ALA A 79 -10.84 -4.12 -6.38
C ALA A 79 -12.14 -3.34 -6.35
N LEU A 80 -12.15 -2.21 -7.04
CA LEU A 80 -13.32 -1.35 -7.12
C LEU A 80 -13.24 -0.53 -8.40
N ASP A 81 -14.35 -0.42 -9.12
CA ASP A 81 -14.41 0.34 -10.36
C ASP A 81 -14.10 1.81 -10.12
N GLY A 82 -13.36 2.39 -11.08
CA GLY A 82 -12.93 3.78 -11.03
C GLY A 82 -11.41 3.91 -11.08
N VAL A 83 -10.96 5.12 -10.73
CA VAL A 83 -9.56 5.51 -10.77
C VAL A 83 -9.21 6.22 -9.47
N GLU A 84 -8.11 5.80 -8.86
CA GLU A 84 -7.52 6.46 -7.70
C GLU A 84 -6.06 6.82 -7.97
N GLU A 85 -5.59 7.86 -7.28
CA GLU A 85 -4.20 8.25 -7.28
C GLU A 85 -3.51 7.67 -6.03
N HIS A 86 -2.40 6.99 -6.24
CA HIS A 86 -1.63 6.29 -5.22
C HIS A 86 -0.14 6.56 -5.37
N ALA A 87 0.65 5.98 -4.47
CA ALA A 87 2.11 6.04 -4.52
C ALA A 87 2.69 4.67 -4.91
N ILE A 88 3.72 4.66 -5.75
CA ILE A 88 4.54 3.47 -6.03
C ILE A 88 5.91 3.65 -5.42
N TRP A 89 6.28 2.77 -4.50
CA TRP A 89 7.63 2.65 -3.98
C TRP A 89 8.47 1.77 -4.90
N PHE A 90 9.67 2.22 -5.25
CA PHE A 90 10.66 1.43 -5.99
C PHE A 90 11.77 0.99 -5.03
N VAL A 91 11.64 -0.25 -4.53
CA VAL A 91 12.38 -0.74 -3.36
C VAL A 91 13.47 -1.74 -3.71
N THR A 92 14.60 -1.61 -3.03
CA THR A 92 15.62 -2.68 -2.98
C THR A 92 15.13 -3.84 -2.09
N PRO A 93 15.76 -5.03 -2.14
CA PRO A 93 15.44 -6.13 -1.24
C PRO A 93 15.49 -5.75 0.25
N ASP A 94 16.49 -4.97 0.67
CA ASP A 94 16.63 -4.54 2.07
C ASP A 94 15.50 -3.58 2.49
N GLN A 95 15.12 -2.67 1.59
CA GLN A 95 14.00 -1.76 1.83
C GLN A 95 12.66 -2.52 1.87
N LEU A 96 12.49 -3.55 1.03
CA LEU A 96 11.34 -4.44 1.08
C LEU A 96 11.25 -5.17 2.42
N ALA A 97 12.38 -5.67 2.95
CA ALA A 97 12.40 -6.32 4.27
C ALA A 97 11.94 -5.38 5.41
N VAL A 98 12.27 -4.08 5.31
CA VAL A 98 11.76 -3.06 6.24
C VAL A 98 10.26 -2.85 6.09
N LEU A 99 9.74 -2.80 4.86
CA LEU A 99 8.30 -2.72 4.60
C LEU A 99 7.58 -3.97 5.10
N ASP A 100 8.10 -5.17 4.87
CA ASP A 100 7.53 -6.43 5.35
C ASP A 100 7.37 -6.45 6.86
N ARG A 101 8.36 -5.95 7.61
CA ARG A 101 8.28 -5.77 9.06
C ARG A 101 7.25 -4.72 9.45
N CYS A 102 7.23 -3.58 8.75
CA CYS A 102 6.27 -2.49 9.01
C CYS A 102 4.82 -2.96 8.84
N GLU A 103 4.54 -3.67 7.75
CA GLU A 103 3.21 -4.19 7.42
C GLU A 103 2.88 -5.47 8.19
N GLY A 104 3.88 -6.17 8.74
CA GLY A 104 3.68 -7.46 9.42
C GLY A 104 3.24 -8.53 8.44
N ARG A 105 4.07 -8.74 7.42
CA ARG A 105 3.85 -9.74 6.36
C ARG A 105 3.56 -11.12 6.96
N GLY A 106 2.54 -11.79 6.43
CA GLY A 106 2.12 -13.12 6.86
C GLY A 106 1.24 -13.14 8.11
N THR A 107 1.00 -11.99 8.76
CA THR A 107 0.09 -11.89 9.91
C THR A 107 -1.00 -10.84 9.69
N ARG A 108 -0.63 -9.62 9.29
CA ARG A 108 -1.58 -8.52 9.06
C ARG A 108 -1.85 -8.35 7.57
N TYR A 109 -0.79 -8.33 6.76
CA TYR A 109 -0.88 -8.24 5.32
C TYR A 109 -0.06 -9.34 4.65
N HIS A 110 -0.40 -9.68 3.41
CA HIS A 110 0.43 -10.46 2.51
C HIS A 110 1.05 -9.51 1.48
N LEU A 111 2.32 -9.72 1.13
CA LEU A 111 2.84 -9.16 -0.11
C LEU A 111 2.25 -9.97 -1.26
N ALA A 112 1.71 -9.30 -2.27
CA ALA A 112 1.10 -9.93 -3.43
C ALA A 112 1.50 -9.19 -4.71
N ARG A 113 1.58 -9.92 -5.82
CA ARG A 113 1.81 -9.39 -7.16
C ARG A 113 0.47 -9.25 -7.87
N LEU A 114 0.16 -8.07 -8.39
CA LEU A 114 -1.08 -7.82 -9.15
C LEU A 114 -1.05 -8.62 -10.46
N THR A 115 -2.14 -9.30 -10.82
CA THR A 115 -2.20 -10.11 -12.04
C THR A 115 -2.46 -9.26 -13.28
N GLU A 116 -3.24 -8.19 -13.15
CA GLU A 116 -3.63 -7.30 -14.25
C GLU A 116 -3.57 -5.82 -13.82
N PRO A 117 -2.37 -5.28 -13.51
CA PRO A 117 -2.26 -3.90 -13.06
C PRO A 117 -2.60 -2.91 -14.19
N ASP A 118 -3.51 -1.99 -13.90
CA ASP A 118 -3.67 -0.74 -14.67
C ASP A 118 -3.11 0.42 -13.83
N VAL A 119 -1.78 0.52 -13.85
CA VAL A 119 -1.01 1.50 -13.07
C VAL A 119 -0.11 2.28 -14.01
N THR A 120 -0.28 3.59 -14.02
CA THR A 120 0.50 4.53 -14.85
C THR A 120 1.16 5.58 -13.97
N LEU A 121 2.48 5.75 -14.10
CA LEU A 121 3.23 6.79 -13.40
C LEU A 121 2.92 8.19 -13.97
N GLU A 122 3.29 9.23 -13.23
CA GLU A 122 3.10 10.64 -13.65
C GLU A 122 3.77 11.01 -14.98
N ASP A 123 4.81 10.28 -15.40
CA ASP A 123 5.50 10.48 -16.68
C ASP A 123 4.86 9.69 -17.85
N GLY A 124 3.73 9.03 -17.61
CA GLY A 124 3.02 8.21 -18.58
C GLY A 124 3.53 6.76 -18.69
N THR A 125 4.56 6.38 -17.93
CA THR A 125 5.07 5.00 -17.91
C THR A 125 4.01 4.06 -17.33
N ARG A 126 3.62 3.03 -18.10
CA ARG A 126 2.76 1.94 -17.60
C ARG A 126 3.61 0.90 -16.88
N LEU A 127 3.19 0.50 -15.67
CA LEU A 127 3.82 -0.57 -14.92
C LEU A 127 3.12 -1.90 -15.18
N THR A 128 3.89 -2.94 -15.50
CA THR A 128 3.37 -4.30 -15.75
C THR A 128 3.62 -5.25 -14.59
N GLU A 129 4.64 -4.98 -13.77
CA GLU A 129 5.01 -5.80 -12.60
C GLU A 129 4.87 -4.95 -11.34
N VAL A 130 3.71 -5.04 -10.68
CA VAL A 130 3.39 -4.24 -9.48
C VAL A 130 3.04 -5.17 -8.33
N HIS A 131 3.70 -4.94 -7.20
CA HIS A 131 3.40 -5.61 -5.94
C HIS A 131 2.57 -4.69 -5.04
N THR A 132 1.88 -5.24 -4.07
CA THR A 132 1.14 -4.50 -3.05
C THR A 132 0.98 -5.33 -1.79
N TYR A 133 0.61 -4.70 -0.69
CA TYR A 133 0.19 -5.42 0.51
C TYR A 133 -1.32 -5.58 0.51
N VAL A 134 -1.83 -6.80 0.70
CA VAL A 134 -3.28 -7.09 0.82
C VAL A 134 -3.60 -7.69 2.17
N GLY A 135 -4.82 -7.51 2.68
CA GLY A 135 -5.19 -8.04 4.00
C GLY A 135 -4.96 -9.55 4.11
N ALA A 136 -4.34 -10.01 5.19
CA ALA A 136 -4.05 -11.43 5.44
C ALA A 136 -5.06 -12.14 6.35
N ALA A 137 -5.98 -11.37 6.95
CA ALA A 137 -6.97 -11.87 7.90
C ALA A 137 -8.23 -10.98 7.88
N PRO A 138 -9.38 -11.46 8.37
CA PRO A 138 -10.64 -10.70 8.38
C PRO A 138 -10.53 -9.28 8.96
N ILE A 139 -9.70 -9.08 9.99
CA ILE A 139 -9.44 -7.76 10.59
C ILE A 139 -8.73 -6.76 9.65
N ARG A 140 -8.28 -7.21 8.48
CA ARG A 140 -7.62 -6.44 7.41
C ARG A 140 -8.32 -6.55 6.07
N TYR A 141 -9.44 -7.27 6.01
CA TYR A 141 -10.33 -7.22 4.86
C TYR A 141 -11.16 -5.92 4.87
N PRO A 142 -11.67 -5.47 3.71
CA PRO A 142 -12.52 -4.29 3.62
C PRO A 142 -13.67 -4.32 4.62
N LEU A 143 -13.95 -3.17 5.24
CA LEU A 143 -15.18 -2.91 5.96
C LEU A 143 -16.30 -2.71 4.94
N LEU A 144 -17.37 -3.49 5.08
CA LEU A 144 -18.61 -3.35 4.34
C LEU A 144 -19.67 -2.69 5.22
N VAL A 145 -20.23 -1.59 4.72
CA VAL A 145 -21.42 -0.93 5.28
C VAL A 145 -22.52 -1.04 4.24
N ASP A 146 -23.65 -1.63 4.62
CA ASP A 146 -24.75 -1.96 3.69
C ASP A 146 -24.31 -2.78 2.47
N GLY A 147 -23.28 -3.61 2.65
CA GLY A 147 -22.72 -4.47 1.59
C GLY A 147 -21.63 -3.82 0.75
N GLU A 148 -21.36 -2.53 0.92
CA GLU A 148 -20.43 -1.76 0.09
C GLU A 148 -19.12 -1.43 0.82
N PRO A 149 -17.94 -1.54 0.15
CA PRO A 149 -16.67 -1.12 0.72
C PRO A 149 -16.62 0.39 1.04
N VAL A 150 -16.11 0.73 2.22
CA VAL A 150 -15.98 2.16 2.62
C VAL A 150 -14.64 2.73 2.17
N ARG A 151 -14.65 3.60 1.16
CA ARG A 151 -13.44 4.26 0.65
C ARG A 151 -12.84 5.25 1.64
N THR A 152 -11.51 5.27 1.71
CA THR A 152 -10.76 6.22 2.55
C THR A 152 -10.84 7.65 2.03
N ALA A 153 -11.06 7.82 0.73
CA ALA A 153 -11.27 9.13 0.10
C ALA A 153 -12.62 9.76 0.49
N ASP A 154 -13.63 8.93 0.76
CA ASP A 154 -15.01 9.38 1.00
C ASP A 154 -15.30 9.55 2.50
N VAL A 155 -14.68 8.74 3.35
CA VAL A 155 -14.89 8.77 4.80
C VAL A 155 -13.59 9.04 5.55
N PRO A 156 -13.47 10.16 6.28
CA PRO A 156 -12.30 10.44 7.10
C PRO A 156 -12.12 9.43 8.25
N GLN A 157 -10.86 9.24 8.65
CA GLN A 157 -10.43 8.28 9.70
C GLN A 157 -11.30 8.31 10.97
N ALA A 158 -11.61 9.48 11.50
CA ALA A 158 -12.37 9.65 12.75
C ALA A 158 -13.84 9.25 12.61
N ALA A 159 -14.41 9.38 11.41
CA ALA A 159 -15.76 8.91 11.11
C ALA A 159 -15.74 7.39 10.87
N ALA A 160 -14.76 6.88 10.12
CA ALA A 160 -14.59 5.46 9.85
C ALA A 160 -14.50 4.61 11.12
N ALA A 161 -13.80 5.11 12.14
CA ALA A 161 -13.69 4.43 13.43
C ALA A 161 -15.03 4.20 14.15
N LYS A 162 -16.08 4.96 13.81
CA LYS A 162 -17.42 4.87 14.42
C LYS A 162 -18.41 4.07 13.58
N LEU A 163 -18.04 3.67 12.37
CA LEU A 163 -18.91 2.91 11.49
C LEU A 163 -19.08 1.49 12.01
N ASP A 164 -20.33 1.04 12.01
CA ASP A 164 -20.72 -0.35 12.21
C ASP A 164 -20.87 -1.05 10.86
N GLY A 165 -20.36 -2.27 10.76
CA GLY A 165 -20.25 -3.00 9.51
C GLY A 165 -19.49 -4.31 9.70
N VAL A 166 -19.40 -5.10 8.63
CA VAL A 166 -18.79 -6.43 8.66
C VAL A 166 -17.55 -6.48 7.78
N ALA A 167 -16.68 -7.47 8.02
CA ALA A 167 -15.61 -7.76 7.09
C ALA A 167 -16.17 -8.38 5.80
N ALA A 168 -15.61 -7.99 4.66
CA ALA A 168 -15.77 -8.77 3.43
C ALA A 168 -15.17 -10.17 3.58
N ASP A 169 -15.50 -11.09 2.67
CA ASP A 169 -15.01 -12.47 2.68
C ASP A 169 -13.50 -12.59 2.36
N GLY A 170 -12.90 -11.53 1.82
CA GLY A 170 -11.48 -11.45 1.46
C GLY A 170 -11.07 -10.03 1.05
N HIS A 171 -9.82 -9.86 0.62
CA HIS A 171 -9.35 -8.55 0.14
C HIS A 171 -9.90 -8.17 -1.25
N GLY A 172 -10.31 -9.13 -2.08
CA GLY A 172 -10.98 -8.88 -3.36
C GLY A 172 -10.07 -8.35 -4.48
N VAL A 173 -8.76 -8.23 -4.24
CA VAL A 173 -7.77 -7.78 -5.24
C VAL A 173 -7.33 -8.96 -6.13
N PRO A 174 -7.37 -8.83 -7.48
CA PRO A 174 -6.77 -9.78 -8.42
C PRO A 174 -5.25 -9.80 -8.29
N CYS A 175 -4.74 -10.77 -7.54
CA CYS A 175 -3.31 -10.88 -7.25
C CYS A 175 -2.90 -12.30 -6.87
N GLU A 176 -1.61 -12.56 -6.96
CA GLU A 176 -0.96 -13.77 -6.45
C GLU A 176 -0.17 -13.40 -5.19
N VAL A 177 -0.47 -14.06 -4.07
CA VAL A 177 0.31 -13.87 -2.84
C VAL A 177 1.72 -14.37 -3.07
N VAL A 178 2.70 -13.49 -2.82
CA VAL A 178 4.11 -13.85 -2.82
C VAL A 178 4.37 -14.55 -1.49
N THR A 179 4.49 -15.87 -1.53
CA THR A 179 4.98 -16.63 -0.38
C THR A 179 6.41 -16.19 -0.08
N PRO A 180 6.75 -15.89 1.19
CA PRO A 180 8.15 -15.75 1.53
C PRO A 180 8.88 -17.05 1.15
N ALA A 181 10.05 -16.94 0.53
CA ALA A 181 11.03 -18.01 0.69
C ALA A 181 11.31 -18.00 2.19
N PHE A 182 10.75 -18.97 2.94
CA PHE A 182 11.12 -19.12 4.34
C PHE A 182 12.65 -19.25 4.38
N PRO A 183 13.40 -18.35 5.04
CA PRO A 183 14.72 -18.73 5.48
C PRO A 183 14.52 -19.71 6.63
N ASP A 184 15.08 -20.91 6.46
CA ASP A 184 15.28 -21.87 7.56
C ASP A 184 16.03 -21.22 8.74
#